data_AF-A0AAD5IKU3-F1
#
_entry.id   AF-A0AAD5IKU3-F1
#
_cell.length_a   1.000
_cell.length_b   1.000
_cell.length_c   1.000
_cell.angle_alpha   90.00
_cell.angle_beta   90.00
_cell.angle_gamma   90.00
#
_symmetry.space_group_name_H-M   'P 1'
#
loop_
_entity.id
_entity.type
_entity.pdbx_description
1 polymer ?
#
loop_
_entity_poly.entity_id
_entity_poly.type
_entity_poly.pdbx_seq_one_letter_code
_entity_poly.pdbx_strand_id
1 'polypeptide(L)'
;MSDASIAPLADGKKILIESDSREAVSWMNDEDFSNLSLVNTIYDIRCLLRHLGNTSVHYISRDSNAAADRLAKRGSATYKWGIY
;
A
#
# COMPACT_ATOMS: atom_id res chain seq x y z
N MET A 1 -12.50 26.29 -17.48
CA MET A 1 -11.59 25.18 -17.14
C MET A 1 -12.20 24.50 -15.94
N SER A 2 -12.83 23.35 -16.15
CA SER A 2 -13.55 22.59 -15.13
C SER A 2 -12.55 21.86 -14.24
N ASP A 3 -12.48 22.30 -12.99
CA ASP A 3 -11.80 21.62 -11.90
C ASP A 3 -12.56 20.31 -11.62
N ALA A 4 -11.99 19.19 -12.06
CA ALA A 4 -12.48 17.86 -11.69
C ALA A 4 -12.01 17.57 -10.27
N SER A 5 -12.61 18.23 -9.29
CA SER A 5 -12.51 17.83 -7.89
C SER A 5 -13.10 16.42 -7.80
N ILE A 6 -12.23 15.41 -7.79
CA ILE A 6 -12.61 14.03 -7.49
C ILE A 6 -13.11 14.06 -6.05
N ALA A 7 -14.44 14.00 -5.89
CA ALA A 7 -15.07 13.92 -4.59
C ALA A 7 -14.47 12.71 -3.84
N PRO A 8 -14.15 12.85 -2.54
CA PRO A 8 -13.72 11.71 -1.75
C PRO A 8 -14.77 10.60 -1.88
N LEU A 9 -14.32 9.34 -1.92
CA LEU A 9 -15.16 8.14 -1.99
C LEU A 9 -15.94 7.98 -0.67
N ALA A 10 -16.80 8.96 -0.35
CA ALA A 10 -17.41 9.17 0.95
C ALA A 10 -18.68 8.31 1.07
N ASP A 11 -18.51 7.00 1.04
CA ASP A 11 -19.54 6.05 1.48
C ASP A 11 -19.23 5.56 2.91
N GLY A 12 -18.70 6.41 3.80
CA GLY A 12 -18.46 6.12 5.23
C GLY A 12 -17.61 4.88 5.58
N LYS A 13 -17.20 4.09 4.59
CA LYS A 13 -16.52 2.82 4.73
C LYS A 13 -15.05 3.09 4.95
N LYS A 14 -14.58 2.68 6.12
CA LYS A 14 -13.16 2.73 6.46
C LYS A 14 -12.43 1.65 5.65
N ILE A 15 -11.41 2.05 4.91
CA ILE A 15 -10.54 1.10 4.20
C ILE A 15 -9.43 0.69 5.17
N LEU A 16 -9.39 -0.60 5.50
CA LEU A 16 -8.33 -1.19 6.30
C LEU A 16 -7.31 -1.85 5.37
N ILE A 17 -6.06 -1.41 5.44
CA ILE A 17 -4.95 -1.99 4.69
C ILE A 17 -4.07 -2.76 5.66
N GLU A 18 -3.76 -4.00 5.33
CA GLU A 18 -2.99 -4.91 6.18
C GLU A 18 -1.69 -5.30 5.49
N SER A 19 -0.58 -5.32 6.24
CA SER A 19 0.73 -5.73 5.75
C SER A 19 1.48 -6.51 6.82
N ASP A 20 2.29 -7.48 6.42
CA ASP A 20 3.21 -8.22 7.29
C ASP A 20 4.61 -7.59 7.38
N SER A 21 4.85 -6.45 6.72
CA SER A 21 6.09 -5.69 6.87
C SER A 21 5.91 -4.54 7.87
N ARG A 22 6.56 -4.67 9.03
CA ARG A 22 6.56 -3.61 10.06
C ARG A 22 7.17 -2.31 9.55
N GLU A 23 8.24 -2.43 8.77
CA GLU A 23 8.93 -1.29 8.16
C GLU A 23 8.00 -0.54 7.21
N ALA A 24 7.30 -1.26 6.32
CA ALA A 24 6.36 -0.65 5.38
C ALA A 24 5.21 0.04 6.12
N VAL A 25 4.64 -0.59 7.16
CA VAL A 25 3.58 0.02 7.98
C VAL A 25 4.07 1.31 8.65
N SER A 26 5.26 1.29 9.24
CA SER A 26 5.86 2.47 9.88
C SER A 26 6.10 3.60 8.86
N TRP A 27 6.60 3.26 7.67
CA TRP A 27 6.73 4.22 6.57
C TRP A 27 5.39 4.76 6.10
N MET A 28 4.27 4.04 6.19
CA MET A 28 2.98 4.59 5.75
C MET A 28 2.32 5.47 6.81
N ASN A 29 2.60 5.23 8.08
CA ASN A 29 1.99 5.94 9.21
C ASN A 29 2.77 7.19 9.66
N ASP A 30 3.58 7.78 8.78
CA ASP A 30 4.40 8.97 9.06
C ASP A 30 5.44 8.80 10.20
N GLU A 31 5.76 7.56 10.61
CA GLU A 31 6.68 7.29 11.73
C GLU A 31 8.16 7.28 11.33
N ASP A 32 8.48 6.95 10.07
CA ASP A 32 9.86 6.78 9.62
C ASP A 32 10.05 7.10 8.12
N PHE A 33 11.24 7.64 7.79
CA PHE A 33 11.74 7.93 6.44
C PHE A 33 13.17 7.40 6.21
N SER A 34 13.63 6.47 7.05
CA SER A 34 14.97 5.90 7.05
C SER A 34 15.44 5.37 5.70
N ASN A 35 14.52 4.90 4.85
CA ASN A 35 14.84 4.40 3.51
C ASN A 35 14.71 5.48 2.42
N LEU A 36 15.75 6.32 2.29
CA LEU A 36 15.82 7.39 1.27
C LEU A 36 15.68 6.87 -0.17
N SER A 37 16.06 5.63 -0.45
CA SER A 37 15.94 5.06 -1.80
C SER A 37 14.48 4.87 -2.25
N LEU A 38 13.55 4.80 -1.29
CA LEU A 38 12.12 4.62 -1.53
C LEU A 38 11.32 5.88 -1.23
N VAL A 39 11.96 7.02 -0.96
CA VAL A 39 11.29 8.24 -0.47
C VAL A 39 10.16 8.71 -1.39
N ASN A 40 10.38 8.70 -2.70
CA ASN A 40 9.36 9.10 -3.68
C ASN A 40 8.16 8.15 -3.65
N THR A 41 8.43 6.83 -3.66
CA THR A 41 7.38 5.81 -3.57
C THR A 41 6.59 5.92 -2.27
N ILE A 42 7.26 6.14 -1.13
CA ILE A 42 6.60 6.33 0.16
C ILE A 42 5.70 7.57 0.13
N TYR A 43 6.21 8.68 -0.43
CA TYR A 43 5.44 9.92 -0.55
C TYR A 43 4.19 9.74 -1.42
N ASP A 44 4.33 9.11 -2.59
CA ASP A 44 3.22 8.85 -3.51
C ASP A 44 2.14 7.99 -2.85
N ILE A 45 2.52 6.94 -2.13
CA ILE A 45 1.56 6.09 -1.41
C ILE A 45 0.84 6.90 -0.32
N ARG A 46 1.56 7.72 0.46
CA ARG A 46 0.93 8.57 1.48
C ARG A 46 -0.05 9.57 0.86
N CYS A 47 0.27 10.15 -0.29
CA CYS A 47 -0.66 10.99 -1.05
C CYS A 47 -1.91 10.21 -1.47
N LEU A 48 -1.75 8.97 -1.96
CA LEU A 48 -2.88 8.10 -2.32
C LEU A 48 -3.75 7.74 -1.11
N LEU A 49 -3.16 7.40 0.03
CA LEU A 49 -3.89 7.12 1.28
C LEU A 49 -4.71 8.33 1.72
N ARG A 50 -4.11 9.53 1.70
CA ARG A 50 -4.82 10.78 2.03
C ARG A 50 -5.96 11.06 1.05
N HIS A 51 -5.78 10.76 -0.24
CA HIS A 51 -6.81 10.93 -1.26
C HIS A 51 -7.97 9.94 -1.10
N LEU A 52 -7.68 8.67 -0.79
CA LEU A 52 -8.70 7.65 -0.52
C LEU A 52 -9.59 8.05 0.66
N GLY A 53 -9.03 8.76 1.64
CA GLY A 53 -9.73 9.15 2.85
C GLY A 53 -10.08 7.95 3.72
N ASN A 54 -10.37 8.19 5.01
CA ASN A 54 -10.82 7.17 5.98
C ASN A 54 -10.05 5.82 5.88
N THR A 55 -8.73 5.89 5.77
CA THR A 55 -7.83 4.75 5.55
C THR A 55 -6.95 4.51 6.78
N SER A 56 -6.63 3.27 7.08
CA SER A 56 -5.63 2.93 8.10
C SER A 56 -4.79 1.74 7.70
N VAL A 57 -3.48 1.81 7.95
CA VAL A 57 -2.52 0.76 7.62
C VAL A 57 -2.07 0.08 8.91
N HIS A 58 -2.23 -1.24 8.99
CA HIS A 58 -1.89 -2.02 10.18
C HIS A 58 -0.99 -3.20 9.87
N TYR A 59 -0.16 -3.54 10.86
CA TYR A 59 0.63 -4.74 10.84
C TYR A 59 -0.23 -5.97 11.18
N ILE A 60 -0.07 -7.02 10.39
CA ILE A 60 -0.55 -8.38 10.68
C ILE A 60 0.61 -9.37 10.68
N SER A 61 0.43 -10.54 11.29
CA SER A 61 1.45 -11.58 11.20
C SER A 61 1.56 -12.11 9.76
N ARG A 62 2.74 -12.61 9.40
CA ARG A 62 2.99 -13.22 8.09
C ARG A 62 2.04 -14.37 7.78
N ASP A 63 1.71 -15.17 8.80
CA ASP A 63 0.78 -16.29 8.67
C ASP A 63 -0.64 -15.81 8.31
N SER A 64 -1.04 -14.65 8.82
CA SER A 64 -2.30 -13.98 8.47
C SER A 64 -2.27 -13.35 7.07
N ASN A 65 -1.10 -13.06 6.51
CA ASN A 65 -0.94 -12.49 5.15
C ASN A 65 -0.71 -13.54 4.04
N ALA A 66 -1.00 -14.82 4.32
CA ALA A 66 -0.66 -15.93 3.42
C ALA A 66 -1.30 -15.81 2.01
N ALA A 67 -2.47 -15.17 1.90
CA ALA A 67 -3.12 -14.97 0.61
C ALA A 67 -2.31 -14.02 -0.29
N ALA A 68 -1.86 -12.88 0.23
CA ALA A 68 -1.04 -11.93 -0.50
C ALA A 68 0.32 -12.52 -0.86
N ASP A 69 0.97 -13.24 0.07
CA ASP A 69 2.25 -13.93 -0.17
C ASP A 69 2.13 -14.96 -1.32
N ARG A 70 1.05 -15.76 -1.36
CA ARG A 70 0.79 -16.70 -2.46
C ARG A 70 0.63 -15.99 -3.80
N LEU A 71 -0.11 -14.87 -3.83
CA LEU A 71 -0.30 -14.09 -5.05
C LEU A 71 1.03 -13.47 -5.54
N ALA A 72 1.82 -12.91 -4.63
CA ALA A 72 3.14 -12.36 -4.93
C ALA A 72 4.12 -13.43 -5.46
N LYS A 73 4.13 -14.62 -4.85
CA LYS A 73 4.91 -15.78 -5.34
C LYS A 73 4.48 -16.22 -6.73
N ARG A 74 3.17 -16.28 -6.98
CA ARG A 74 2.64 -16.62 -8.31
C ARG A 74 3.06 -15.59 -9.35
N GLY A 75 2.94 -14.30 -9.04
CA GLY A 75 3.37 -13.22 -9.93
C GLY A 75 4.87 -13.29 -10.23
N SER A 76 5.71 -13.42 -9.20
CA SER A 76 7.17 -13.52 -9.36
C SER A 76 7.61 -14.79 -10.10
N ALA A 77 6.89 -15.90 -9.97
CA ALA A 77 7.13 -17.10 -10.77
C ALA A 77 6.88 -16.85 -12.27
N THR A 78 5.84 -16.09 -12.63
CA THR A 78 5.59 -15.70 -14.03
C THR A 78 6.73 -14.85 -14.61
N TYR A 79 7.32 -13.94 -13.82
CA TYR A 79 8.46 -13.13 -14.28
C TYR A 79 9.77 -13.92 -14.40
N LYS A 80 9.93 -15.06 -13.71
CA LYS A 80 11.14 -15.89 -13.79
C LYS A 80 11.19 -16.78 -15.03
N TRP A 81 10.07 -17.05 -15.67
CA TRP A 81 9.98 -17.87 -16.88
C TRP A 81 9.68 -17.02 -18.11
N GLY A 82 10.52 -16.01 -18.38
CA GLY A 82 10.36 -15.15 -19.55
C GLY A 82 10.13 -15.97 -20.83
N ILE A 83 8.86 -16.03 -21.26
CA ILE A 83 8.49 -16.39 -22.63
C ILE A 83 8.11 -15.05 -23.29
N TYR A 84 9.13 -14.38 -23.80
CA TYR A 84 9.04 -13.46 -24.92
C TYR A 84 9.88 -14.07 -26.05
#